data_AF-A0A031LKX9-F1
#
_entry.id   AF-A0A031LKX9-F1
#
_cell.length_a   1.000
_cell.length_b   1.000
_cell.length_c   1.000
_cell.angle_alpha   90.00
_cell.angle_beta   90.00
_cell.angle_gamma   90.00
#
_symmetry.space_group_name_H-M   'P 1'
#
loop_
_entity.id
_entity.type
_entity.pdbx_description
1 polymer ?
#
loop_
_entity_poly.entity_id
_entity_poly.type
_entity_poly.pdbx_seq_one_letter_code
_entity_poly.pdbx_strand_id
1 'polypeptide(L)'
;MQASSFENYIAEKPFTDRFVQQSQWLAEGNEHPLIQSSVFHYEFEFIHPFADGNGRMGRLWQTLILSQWNPIFLNIPVESLIYQNQKAYYDALQASTDRSDSAPFIEFILQMILDAILSSDASDQDTAQASVQVSDQVKRLIQNMEQKEYSLTELMALLDLSHRATFQKNYLTPALQAGVIERTLPDKPKSPKQKYKLKN
;
A
#
# COMPACT_ATOMS: atom_id res chain seq x y z
N MET A 1 19.21 -10.07 20.74
CA MET A 1 20.26 -11.12 20.87
C MET A 1 19.94 -12.39 20.08
N GLN A 2 18.72 -12.59 19.56
CA GLN A 2 18.39 -13.74 18.68
C GLN A 2 18.56 -13.45 17.18
N ALA A 3 18.41 -12.20 16.72
CA ALA A 3 18.63 -11.82 15.31
C ALA A 3 20.06 -12.14 14.83
N SER A 4 21.08 -11.75 15.61
CA SER A 4 22.49 -11.95 15.23
C SER A 4 22.93 -13.42 15.17
N SER A 5 22.21 -14.34 15.83
CA SER A 5 22.51 -15.77 15.77
C SER A 5 21.97 -16.41 14.48
N PHE A 6 20.90 -15.87 13.92
CA PHE A 6 20.31 -16.35 12.67
C PHE A 6 21.04 -15.77 11.46
N GLU A 7 21.38 -14.48 11.52
CA GLU A 7 22.13 -13.76 10.47
C GLU A 7 23.48 -14.44 10.17
N ASN A 8 24.21 -14.89 11.20
CA ASN A 8 25.48 -15.61 11.02
C ASN A 8 25.32 -17.04 10.47
N TYR A 9 24.19 -17.71 10.69
CA TYR A 9 23.94 -19.06 10.19
C TYR A 9 23.62 -19.08 8.69
N ILE A 10 23.01 -18.02 8.17
CA ILE A 10 22.57 -17.89 6.78
C ILE A 10 23.69 -17.46 5.81
N ALA A 11 24.71 -16.75 6.31
CA ALA A 11 25.78 -16.19 5.48
C ALA A 11 26.65 -17.25 4.73
N GLU A 12 26.77 -18.47 5.26
CA GLU A 12 27.71 -19.49 4.75
C GLU A 12 27.11 -20.48 3.71
N LYS A 13 25.83 -20.36 3.34
CA LYS A 13 25.11 -21.36 2.53
C LYS A 13 24.89 -20.95 1.06
N PRO A 14 24.75 -21.92 0.13
CA PRO A 14 24.34 -21.65 -1.24
C PRO A 14 23.03 -20.84 -1.29
N PHE A 15 22.93 -19.98 -2.28
CA PHE A 15 21.83 -19.05 -2.48
C PHE A 15 20.41 -19.66 -2.33
N THR A 16 20.17 -20.86 -2.87
CA THR A 16 18.87 -21.56 -2.76
C THR A 16 18.50 -21.95 -1.33
N ASP A 17 19.49 -22.20 -0.48
CA ASP A 17 19.26 -22.64 0.89
C ASP A 17 18.83 -21.47 1.79
N ARG A 18 19.26 -20.24 1.46
CA ARG A 18 18.93 -19.03 2.23
C ARG A 18 17.45 -18.68 2.14
N PHE A 19 16.88 -18.67 0.94
CA PHE A 19 15.46 -18.35 0.75
C PHE A 19 14.55 -19.41 1.38
N VAL A 20 14.94 -20.69 1.31
CA VAL A 20 14.20 -21.78 1.95
C VAL A 20 14.24 -21.64 3.48
N GLN A 21 15.41 -21.36 4.06
CA GLN A 21 15.54 -21.13 5.51
C GLN A 21 14.78 -19.89 5.97
N GLN A 22 14.83 -18.80 5.20
CA GLN A 22 14.06 -17.59 5.48
C GLN A 22 12.55 -17.88 5.50
N SER A 23 12.07 -18.68 4.54
CA SER A 23 10.66 -19.09 4.46
C SER A 23 10.26 -19.99 5.64
N GLN A 24 11.15 -20.92 6.05
CA GLN A 24 10.95 -21.76 7.24
C GLN A 24 10.92 -20.91 8.52
N TRP A 25 11.84 -19.97 8.66
CA TRP A 25 11.87 -19.04 9.80
C TRP A 25 10.60 -18.21 9.90
N LEU A 26 10.06 -17.73 8.77
CA LEU A 26 8.77 -17.05 8.77
C LEU A 26 7.62 -17.96 9.24
N ALA A 27 7.62 -19.23 8.84
CA ALA A 27 6.55 -20.17 9.17
C ALA A 27 6.58 -20.64 10.64
N GLU A 28 7.78 -20.75 11.22
CA GLU A 28 8.02 -21.27 12.57
C GLU A 28 8.25 -20.15 13.61
N GLY A 29 8.52 -18.93 13.15
CA GLY A 29 8.88 -17.79 13.98
C GLY A 29 7.72 -17.29 14.84
N ASN A 30 8.06 -16.86 16.05
CA ASN A 30 7.11 -16.34 17.04
C ASN A 30 7.24 -14.82 17.26
N GLU A 31 7.99 -14.16 16.37
CA GLU A 31 8.20 -12.71 16.39
C GLU A 31 6.92 -11.98 15.97
N HIS A 32 6.79 -10.72 16.37
CA HIS A 32 5.63 -9.92 15.97
C HIS A 32 5.62 -9.71 14.44
N PRO A 33 4.48 -9.78 13.74
CA PRO A 33 4.41 -9.71 12.27
C PRO A 33 5.05 -8.46 11.66
N LEU A 34 5.04 -7.33 12.38
CA LEU A 34 5.78 -6.12 11.98
C LEU A 34 7.28 -6.40 11.85
N ILE A 35 7.89 -7.05 12.86
CA ILE A 35 9.31 -7.42 12.86
C ILE A 35 9.58 -8.48 11.80
N GLN A 36 8.74 -9.51 11.72
CA GLN A 36 8.89 -10.58 10.72
C GLN A 36 8.88 -10.03 9.30
N SER A 37 7.95 -9.12 8.99
CA SER A 37 7.86 -8.49 7.67
C SER A 37 9.10 -7.65 7.33
N SER A 38 9.64 -6.92 8.31
CA SER A 38 10.85 -6.10 8.12
C SER A 38 12.10 -6.95 7.94
N VAL A 39 12.28 -7.99 8.76
CA VAL A 39 13.40 -8.93 8.64
C VAL A 39 13.33 -9.67 7.31
N PHE A 40 12.15 -10.14 6.90
CA PHE A 40 11.99 -10.78 5.60
C PHE A 40 12.38 -9.84 4.46
N HIS A 41 11.92 -8.59 4.48
CA HIS A 41 12.25 -7.62 3.44
C HIS A 41 13.76 -7.37 3.39
N TYR A 42 14.42 -7.16 4.53
CA TYR A 42 15.88 -7.01 4.60
C TYR A 42 16.61 -8.20 3.96
N GLU A 43 16.33 -9.41 4.45
CA GLU A 43 16.98 -10.63 4.00
C GLU A 43 16.69 -10.93 2.52
N PHE A 44 15.48 -10.62 2.04
CA PHE A 44 15.11 -10.79 0.64
C PHE A 44 15.92 -9.85 -0.28
N GLU A 45 16.08 -8.59 0.13
CA GLU A 45 16.93 -7.62 -0.54
C GLU A 45 18.42 -7.91 -0.35
N PHE A 46 18.81 -8.65 0.68
CA PHE A 46 20.20 -9.11 0.80
C PHE A 46 20.49 -10.29 -0.12
N ILE A 47 19.57 -11.26 -0.20
CA ILE A 47 19.69 -12.48 -1.02
C ILE A 47 19.64 -12.14 -2.52
N HIS A 48 18.84 -11.14 -2.92
CA HIS A 48 18.65 -10.71 -4.32
C HIS A 48 18.32 -11.88 -5.28
N PRO A 49 17.17 -12.57 -5.10
CA PRO A 49 16.95 -13.86 -5.73
C PRO A 49 16.59 -13.90 -7.20
N PHE A 50 16.19 -12.77 -7.77
CA PHE A 50 15.76 -12.66 -9.15
C PHE A 50 16.73 -11.79 -9.96
N ALA A 51 16.79 -12.01 -11.28
CA ALA A 51 17.59 -11.20 -12.18
C ALA A 51 17.12 -9.73 -12.27
N ASP A 52 15.83 -9.48 -12.03
CA ASP A 52 15.22 -8.16 -11.92
C ASP A 52 14.00 -8.24 -10.97
N GLY A 53 13.61 -7.09 -10.42
CA GLY A 53 12.36 -6.94 -9.69
C GLY A 53 12.42 -7.28 -8.20
N ASN A 54 13.60 -7.51 -7.62
CA ASN A 54 13.77 -7.82 -6.20
C ASN A 54 13.08 -6.77 -5.31
N GLY A 55 13.37 -5.49 -5.52
CA GLY A 55 12.67 -4.37 -4.86
C GLY A 55 11.14 -4.47 -4.86
N ARG A 56 10.55 -4.83 -6.01
CA ARG A 56 9.08 -4.96 -6.14
C ARG A 56 8.57 -6.19 -5.39
N MET A 57 9.31 -7.29 -5.46
CA MET A 57 8.96 -8.54 -4.79
C MET A 57 9.11 -8.44 -3.27
N GLY A 58 10.16 -7.80 -2.76
CA GLY A 58 10.38 -7.58 -1.33
C GLY A 58 9.23 -6.78 -0.71
N ARG A 59 8.83 -5.67 -1.36
CA ARG A 59 7.65 -4.88 -0.95
C ARG A 59 6.35 -5.66 -1.03
N LEU A 60 6.12 -6.40 -2.12
CA LEU A 60 4.93 -7.24 -2.28
C LEU A 60 4.81 -8.28 -1.16
N TRP A 61 5.90 -8.97 -0.84
CA TRP A 61 5.93 -9.95 0.25
C TRP A 61 5.71 -9.32 1.62
N GLN A 62 6.30 -8.14 1.87
CA GLN A 62 6.06 -7.41 3.11
C GLN A 62 4.56 -7.09 3.27
N THR A 63 3.93 -6.54 2.23
CA THR A 63 2.49 -6.25 2.21
C THR A 63 1.66 -7.53 2.42
N LEU A 64 2.05 -8.64 1.81
CA LEU A 64 1.38 -9.94 1.99
C LEU A 64 1.46 -10.43 3.44
N ILE A 65 2.66 -10.46 4.05
CA ILE A 65 2.87 -10.89 5.44
C ILE A 65 2.02 -10.05 6.39
N LEU A 66 2.06 -8.73 6.25
CA LEU A 66 1.31 -7.82 7.10
C LEU A 66 -0.21 -7.95 6.90
N SER A 67 -0.68 -8.13 5.68
CA SER A 67 -2.10 -8.27 5.36
C SER A 67 -2.74 -9.55 5.93
N GLN A 68 -1.95 -10.63 6.05
CA GLN A 68 -2.40 -11.86 6.70
C GLN A 68 -2.62 -11.67 8.20
N TRP A 69 -1.82 -10.80 8.84
CA TRP A 69 -1.99 -10.45 10.23
C TRP A 69 -3.13 -9.43 10.45
N ASN A 70 -3.19 -8.37 9.64
CA ASN A 70 -4.24 -7.36 9.72
C ASN A 70 -4.56 -6.78 8.32
N PRO A 71 -5.83 -6.84 7.86
CA PRO A 71 -6.20 -6.36 6.54
C PRO A 71 -6.05 -4.84 6.33
N ILE A 72 -5.82 -4.04 7.39
CA ILE A 72 -5.53 -2.61 7.25
C ILE A 72 -4.34 -2.34 6.33
N PHE A 73 -3.35 -3.25 6.34
CA PHE A 73 -2.12 -3.14 5.56
C PHE A 73 -2.32 -3.21 4.04
N LEU A 74 -3.51 -3.63 3.57
CA LEU A 74 -3.88 -3.55 2.15
C LEU A 74 -4.24 -2.13 1.69
N ASN A 75 -4.51 -1.21 2.63
CA ASN A 75 -5.09 0.09 2.33
C ASN A 75 -4.23 1.27 2.78
N ILE A 76 -3.12 1.04 3.49
CA ILE A 76 -2.23 2.10 3.96
C ILE A 76 -0.99 2.24 3.04
N PRO A 77 -0.48 3.46 2.82
CA PRO A 77 0.49 3.74 1.75
C PRO A 77 1.95 3.49 2.15
N VAL A 78 2.27 2.35 2.78
CA VAL A 78 3.64 2.02 3.25
C VAL A 78 4.64 2.07 2.09
N GLU A 79 4.32 1.44 0.97
CA GLU A 79 5.20 1.37 -0.20
C GLU A 79 5.48 2.76 -0.80
N SER A 80 4.46 3.64 -0.82
CA SER A 80 4.60 5.02 -1.28
C SER A 80 5.53 5.83 -0.38
N LEU A 81 5.45 5.63 0.95
CA LEU A 81 6.35 6.30 1.89
C LEU A 81 7.78 5.79 1.77
N ILE A 82 7.99 4.49 1.59
CA ILE A 82 9.32 3.93 1.30
C ILE A 82 9.89 4.55 0.01
N TYR A 83 9.09 4.66 -1.05
CA TYR A 83 9.51 5.27 -2.31
C TYR A 83 9.86 6.76 -2.15
N GLN A 84 9.07 7.52 -1.39
CA GLN A 84 9.37 8.93 -1.11
C GLN A 84 10.65 9.10 -0.27
N ASN A 85 10.99 8.10 0.54
CA ASN A 85 12.17 8.07 1.40
C ASN A 85 13.27 7.14 0.86
N GLN A 86 13.38 7.00 -0.47
CA GLN A 86 14.28 6.04 -1.12
C GLN A 86 15.74 6.17 -0.68
N LYS A 87 16.24 7.40 -0.46
CA LYS A 87 17.60 7.60 0.04
C LYS A 87 17.79 6.97 1.43
N ALA A 88 16.88 7.27 2.37
CA ALA A 88 16.95 6.75 3.73
C ALA A 88 16.76 5.22 3.76
N TYR A 89 15.93 4.67 2.87
CA TYR A 89 15.80 3.23 2.69
C TYR A 89 17.14 2.57 2.35
N TYR A 90 17.85 3.08 1.34
CA TYR A 90 19.15 2.53 0.96
C TYR A 90 20.24 2.80 2.01
N ASP A 91 20.21 3.95 2.68
CA ASP A 91 21.12 4.25 3.80
C ASP A 91 20.93 3.23 4.94
N ALA A 92 19.68 2.89 5.27
CA ALA A 92 19.36 1.89 6.30
C ALA A 92 19.79 0.48 5.89
N LEU A 93 19.57 0.09 4.63
CA LEU A 93 20.02 -1.19 4.08
C LEU A 93 21.55 -1.33 4.12
N GLN A 94 22.27 -0.27 3.73
CA GLN A 94 23.73 -0.23 3.79
C GLN A 94 24.23 -0.31 5.23
N ALA A 95 23.65 0.48 6.14
CA ALA A 95 24.02 0.46 7.55
C ALA A 95 23.81 -0.92 8.19
N SER A 96 22.73 -1.62 7.81
CA SER A 96 22.48 -2.99 8.26
C SER A 96 23.50 -3.99 7.71
N THR A 97 23.85 -3.86 6.43
CA THR A 97 24.85 -4.71 5.78
C THR A 97 26.23 -4.52 6.43
N ASP A 98 26.67 -3.27 6.61
CA ASP A 98 27.98 -2.94 7.19
C ASP A 98 28.14 -3.44 8.62
N ARG A 99 27.04 -3.46 9.39
CA ARG A 99 27.02 -3.92 10.78
C ARG A 99 26.74 -5.41 10.92
N SER A 100 26.33 -6.07 9.83
CA SER A 100 25.74 -7.42 9.89
C SER A 100 24.64 -7.50 10.96
N ASP A 101 23.74 -6.50 10.94
CA ASP A 101 22.66 -6.33 11.90
C ASP A 101 21.46 -5.69 11.20
N SER A 102 20.33 -6.40 11.13
CA SER A 102 19.10 -5.92 10.49
C SER A 102 18.40 -4.78 11.24
N ALA A 103 18.81 -4.42 12.47
CA ALA A 103 18.13 -3.43 13.29
C ALA A 103 17.93 -2.05 12.62
N PRO A 104 18.93 -1.41 11.98
CA PRO A 104 18.73 -0.14 11.27
C PRO A 104 17.64 -0.19 10.20
N PHE A 105 17.60 -1.27 9.42
CA PHE A 105 16.56 -1.48 8.41
C PHE A 105 15.18 -1.71 9.04
N ILE A 106 15.11 -2.51 10.11
CA ILE A 106 13.86 -2.74 10.84
C ILE A 106 13.31 -1.44 11.40
N GLU A 107 14.13 -0.62 12.05
CA GLU A 107 13.74 0.69 12.57
C GLU A 107 13.19 1.60 11.48
N PHE A 108 13.86 1.67 10.33
CA PHE A 108 13.38 2.43 9.17
C PHE A 108 12.00 1.95 8.70
N ILE A 109 11.81 0.63 8.51
CA ILE A 109 10.54 0.08 8.03
C ILE A 109 9.42 0.30 9.04
N LEU A 110 9.69 0.13 10.34
CA LEU A 110 8.71 0.39 11.39
C LEU A 110 8.29 1.86 11.41
N GLN A 111 9.22 2.80 11.18
CA GLN A 111 8.89 4.21 11.05
C GLN A 111 7.98 4.46 9.84
N MET A 112 8.27 3.86 8.68
CA MET A 112 7.41 3.99 7.49
C MET A 112 6.02 3.41 7.70
N ILE A 113 5.90 2.30 8.45
CA ILE A 113 4.61 1.72 8.82
C ILE A 113 3.85 2.66 9.75
N LEU A 114 4.51 3.20 10.77
CA LEU A 114 3.91 4.16 11.70
C LEU A 114 3.40 5.40 10.96
N ASP A 115 4.23 5.99 10.10
CA ASP A 115 3.87 7.17 9.32
C ASP A 115 2.71 6.87 8.36
N ALA A 116 2.65 5.66 7.78
CA ALA A 116 1.54 5.23 6.93
C ALA A 116 0.23 5.13 7.70
N ILE A 117 0.26 4.61 8.93
CA ILE A 117 -0.91 4.51 9.81
C ILE A 117 -1.38 5.92 10.20
N LEU A 118 -0.47 6.76 10.69
CA LEU A 118 -0.80 8.13 11.15
C LEU A 118 -1.31 9.03 10.02
N SER A 119 -0.72 8.93 8.81
CA SER A 119 -1.18 9.68 7.64
C SER A 119 -2.53 9.19 7.11
N SER A 120 -2.83 7.90 7.27
CA SER A 120 -4.13 7.34 6.89
C SER A 120 -5.24 7.81 7.84
N ASP A 121 -4.96 7.92 9.15
CA ASP A 121 -5.88 8.47 10.14
C ASP A 121 -6.08 9.99 9.98
N ALA A 122 -5.02 10.72 9.59
CA ALA A 122 -5.10 12.15 9.30
C ALA A 122 -5.88 12.46 8.02
N SER A 123 -5.93 11.53 7.05
CA SER A 123 -6.66 11.73 5.78
C SER A 123 -8.19 11.74 5.92
N ASP A 124 -8.72 11.40 7.11
CA ASP A 124 -10.14 11.58 7.43
C ASP A 124 -10.47 13.01 7.90
N GLN A 125 -9.48 13.89 8.14
CA GLN A 125 -9.69 15.31 8.43
C GLN A 125 -8.67 16.22 7.70
N ASP A 126 -9.16 16.97 6.71
CA ASP A 126 -8.47 18.09 6.03
C ASP A 126 -7.25 17.76 5.15
N THR A 127 -7.45 17.73 3.82
CA THR A 127 -7.21 18.90 2.95
C THR A 127 -7.40 18.58 1.47
N ALA A 128 -8.25 19.38 0.84
CA ALA A 128 -8.28 19.58 -0.59
C ALA A 128 -7.09 20.46 -1.01
N GLN A 129 -6.18 19.96 -1.87
CA GLN A 129 -5.64 20.67 -3.05
C GLN A 129 -4.49 19.88 -3.75
N ALA A 130 -4.86 19.35 -4.92
CA ALA A 130 -4.10 19.35 -6.18
C ALA A 130 -2.68 18.76 -6.27
N SER A 131 -2.61 17.45 -6.51
CA SER A 131 -2.32 16.93 -7.86
C SER A 131 -3.04 15.59 -8.03
N VAL A 132 -4.04 15.56 -8.90
CA VAL A 132 -4.97 14.44 -8.98
C VAL A 132 -4.31 13.30 -9.76
N GLN A 133 -3.48 12.51 -9.08
CA GLN A 133 -3.40 11.11 -9.45
C GLN A 133 -4.79 10.53 -9.19
N VAL A 134 -5.55 10.41 -10.27
CA VAL A 134 -6.87 9.77 -10.26
C VAL A 134 -6.67 8.37 -9.70
N SER A 135 -7.22 8.12 -8.51
CA SER A 135 -7.14 6.79 -7.89
C SER A 135 -7.67 5.72 -8.86
N ASP A 136 -7.14 4.50 -8.77
CA ASP A 136 -7.60 3.38 -9.60
C ASP A 136 -9.11 3.11 -9.44
N GLN A 137 -9.69 3.42 -8.27
CA GLN A 137 -11.15 3.36 -8.08
C GLN A 137 -11.89 4.36 -8.99
N VAL A 138 -11.37 5.58 -9.12
CA VAL A 138 -11.95 6.61 -9.99
C VAL A 138 -11.73 6.26 -11.47
N LYS A 139 -10.56 5.72 -11.84
CA LYS A 139 -10.32 5.23 -13.21
C LYS A 139 -11.32 4.14 -13.58
N ARG A 140 -11.54 3.16 -12.70
CA ARG A 140 -12.53 2.08 -12.91
C ARG A 140 -13.94 2.63 -13.10
N LEU A 141 -14.34 3.63 -12.30
CA LEU A 141 -15.64 4.27 -12.47
C LEU A 141 -15.78 4.91 -13.85
N ILE A 142 -14.80 5.74 -14.26
CA ILE A 142 -14.83 6.44 -15.56
C ILE A 142 -14.86 5.46 -16.73
N GLN A 143 -14.06 4.38 -16.68
CA GLN A 143 -14.00 3.38 -17.74
C GLN A 143 -15.32 2.65 -17.98
N ASN A 144 -16.17 2.53 -16.95
CA ASN A 144 -17.48 1.89 -17.06
C ASN A 144 -18.60 2.89 -17.36
N MET A 145 -18.31 4.19 -17.36
CA MET A 145 -19.28 5.22 -17.70
C MET A 145 -19.25 5.52 -19.21
N GLU A 146 -20.44 5.63 -19.78
CA GLU A 146 -20.67 6.17 -21.11
C GLU A 146 -21.00 7.66 -21.02
N GLN A 147 -21.05 8.35 -22.17
CA GLN A 147 -21.47 9.76 -22.27
C GLN A 147 -22.99 9.92 -22.11
N LYS A 148 -23.49 9.64 -20.90
CA LYS A 148 -24.88 9.82 -20.47
C LYS A 148 -24.98 10.15 -18.99
N GLU A 149 -26.19 10.41 -18.52
CA GLU A 149 -26.46 10.72 -17.12
C GLU A 149 -26.82 9.48 -16.30
N TYR A 150 -26.20 9.33 -15.14
CA TYR A 150 -26.44 8.23 -14.21
C TYR A 150 -26.94 8.75 -12.86
N SER A 151 -27.91 8.07 -12.27
CA SER A 151 -28.20 8.17 -10.85
C SER A 151 -27.10 7.49 -10.02
N LEU A 152 -27.08 7.75 -8.71
CA LEU A 152 -26.12 7.09 -7.82
C LEU A 152 -26.25 5.56 -7.86
N THR A 153 -27.48 5.05 -7.90
CA THR A 153 -27.76 3.62 -7.92
C THR A 153 -27.26 2.98 -9.20
N GLU A 154 -27.42 3.65 -10.35
CA GLU A 154 -26.89 3.15 -11.63
C GLU A 154 -25.37 3.17 -11.65
N LEU A 155 -24.71 4.21 -11.11
CA LEU A 155 -23.25 4.22 -10.98
C LEU A 155 -22.72 3.10 -10.09
N MET A 156 -23.41 2.81 -8.98
CA MET A 156 -23.06 1.69 -8.11
C MET A 156 -23.22 0.34 -8.82
N ALA A 157 -24.29 0.19 -9.61
CA ALA A 157 -24.57 -1.00 -10.38
C ALA A 157 -23.52 -1.26 -11.48
N LEU A 158 -22.92 -0.22 -12.08
CA LEU A 158 -21.83 -0.38 -13.05
C LEU A 158 -20.60 -1.10 -12.50
N LEU A 159 -20.41 -1.08 -11.17
CA LEU A 159 -19.24 -1.65 -10.51
C LEU A 159 -19.61 -2.82 -9.58
N ASP A 160 -20.85 -3.32 -9.65
CA ASP A 160 -21.40 -4.34 -8.76
C ASP A 160 -21.26 -4.01 -7.26
N LEU A 161 -21.38 -2.73 -6.89
CA LEU A 161 -21.25 -2.26 -5.52
C LEU A 161 -22.61 -2.05 -4.86
N SER A 162 -22.76 -2.53 -3.62
CA SER A 162 -24.00 -2.42 -2.84
C SER A 162 -23.93 -1.37 -1.71
N HIS A 163 -22.73 -1.03 -1.24
CA HIS A 163 -22.57 -0.14 -0.08
C HIS A 163 -22.40 1.34 -0.48
N ARG A 164 -23.48 2.12 -0.28
CA ARG A 164 -23.57 3.53 -0.71
C ARG A 164 -22.50 4.43 -0.12
N ALA A 165 -22.23 4.33 1.18
CA ALA A 165 -21.28 5.22 1.86
C ALA A 165 -19.84 5.02 1.34
N THR A 166 -19.45 3.76 1.15
CA THR A 166 -18.14 3.40 0.57
C THR A 166 -18.02 3.88 -0.87
N PHE A 167 -19.07 3.70 -1.68
CA PHE A 167 -19.09 4.21 -3.05
C PHE A 167 -18.91 5.74 -3.10
N GLN A 168 -19.60 6.48 -2.23
CA GLN A 168 -19.47 7.93 -2.16
C GLN A 168 -18.07 8.37 -1.73
N LYS A 169 -17.49 7.74 -0.70
CA LYS A 169 -16.16 8.09 -0.16
C LYS A 169 -15.05 7.78 -1.16
N ASN A 170 -15.08 6.60 -1.78
CA ASN A 170 -13.92 6.07 -2.51
C ASN A 170 -14.01 6.26 -4.04
N TYR A 171 -15.20 6.52 -4.59
CA TYR A 171 -15.40 6.63 -6.04
C TYR A 171 -15.96 8.00 -6.43
N LEU A 172 -17.17 8.33 -5.97
CA LEU A 172 -17.87 9.51 -6.47
C LEU A 172 -17.27 10.83 -5.99
N THR A 173 -16.99 10.96 -4.69
CA THR A 173 -16.44 12.22 -4.13
C THR A 173 -15.07 12.55 -4.72
N PRO A 174 -14.12 11.59 -4.79
CA PRO A 174 -12.85 11.82 -5.45
C PRO A 174 -13.00 12.17 -6.94
N ALA A 175 -13.93 11.53 -7.66
CA ALA A 175 -14.18 11.84 -9.08
C ALA A 175 -14.74 13.27 -9.29
N LEU A 176 -15.62 13.73 -8.40
CA LEU A 176 -16.16 15.09 -8.44
C LEU A 176 -15.08 16.13 -8.09
N GLN A 177 -14.23 15.85 -7.10
CA GLN A 177 -13.11 16.70 -6.71
C GLN A 177 -12.04 16.77 -7.82
N ALA A 178 -11.80 15.64 -8.49
CA ALA A 178 -10.93 15.54 -9.66
C ALA A 178 -11.46 16.29 -10.89
N GLY A 179 -12.74 16.66 -10.89
CA GLY A 179 -13.38 17.34 -12.01
C GLY A 179 -13.59 16.47 -13.25
N VAL A 180 -13.51 15.14 -13.12
CA VAL A 180 -13.73 14.18 -14.23
C VAL A 180 -15.21 13.78 -14.36
N ILE A 181 -15.99 13.97 -13.29
CA ILE A 181 -17.45 13.82 -13.26
C ILE A 181 -18.05 15.13 -12.78
N GLU A 182 -19.24 15.47 -13.26
CA GLU A 182 -20.01 16.61 -12.78
C GLU A 182 -21.45 16.25 -12.37
N ARG A 183 -22.05 17.11 -11.54
CA ARG A 183 -23.45 17.02 -11.10
C ARG A 183 -24.34 17.69 -12.13
N THR A 184 -25.50 17.10 -12.43
CA THR A 184 -26.51 17.76 -13.27
C THR A 184 -27.28 18.85 -12.53
N LEU A 185 -27.38 18.76 -11.20
CA LEU A 185 -28.00 19.77 -10.33
C LEU A 185 -26.96 20.31 -9.32
N PRO A 186 -26.04 21.20 -9.73
CA PRO A 186 -24.96 21.68 -8.86
C PRO A 186 -25.49 22.43 -7.62
N ASP A 187 -26.54 23.25 -7.78
CA ASP A 187 -27.11 24.06 -6.68
C ASP A 187 -27.89 23.23 -5.65
N LYS A 188 -28.24 21.98 -5.99
CA LYS A 188 -29.04 21.08 -5.14
C LYS A 188 -28.37 19.71 -5.01
N PRO A 189 -27.19 19.63 -4.34
CA PRO A 189 -26.39 18.41 -4.29
C PRO A 189 -27.10 17.22 -3.63
N LYS A 190 -28.04 17.48 -2.70
CA LYS A 190 -28.84 16.46 -2.00
C LYS A 190 -30.19 16.16 -2.67
N SER A 191 -30.43 16.67 -3.88
CA SER A 191 -31.68 16.41 -4.61
C SER A 191 -31.88 14.91 -4.86
N PRO A 192 -33.08 14.35 -4.66
CA PRO A 192 -33.37 12.96 -5.05
C PRO A 192 -33.32 12.77 -6.58
N LYS A 193 -33.40 13.86 -7.35
CA LYS A 193 -33.26 13.86 -8.82
C LYS A 193 -31.82 14.12 -9.29
N GLN A 194 -30.84 14.12 -8.38
CA GLN A 194 -29.44 14.34 -8.73
C GLN A 194 -28.94 13.22 -9.64
N LYS A 195 -28.24 13.61 -10.72
CA LYS A 195 -27.52 12.70 -11.60
C LYS A 195 -26.09 13.19 -11.82
N TYR A 196 -25.28 12.30 -12.36
CA TYR A 196 -23.86 12.48 -12.59
C TYR A 196 -23.53 12.08 -14.02
N LYS A 197 -22.61 12.82 -14.66
CA LYS A 197 -22.13 12.53 -16.01
C LYS A 197 -20.64 12.84 -16.11
N LEU A 198 -19.98 12.26 -17.11
CA LEU A 198 -18.60 12.61 -17.43
C LEU A 198 -18.52 14.09 -17.82
N LYS A 199 -17.48 14.77 -17.36
CA LYS A 199 -17.20 16.14 -17.75
C LYS A 199 -16.44 16.11 -19.09
N ASN A 200 -16.94 16.87 -20.07
CA ASN A 200 -16.28 17.05 -21.38
C ASN A 200 -15.07 17.98 -21.28
#